data_AF-A0A3N5P661-F1
#
_entry.id   AF-A0A3N5P661-F1
#
_cell.length_a   1.000
_cell.length_b   1.000
_cell.length_c   1.000
_cell.angle_alpha   90.00
_cell.angle_beta   90.00
_cell.angle_gamma   90.00
#
_symmetry.space_group_name_H-M   'P 1'
#
loop_
_entity.id
_entity.type
_entity.pdbx_description
1 polymer ?
#
loop_
_entity_poly.entity_id
_entity_poly.type
_entity_poly.pdbx_seq_one_letter_code
_entity_poly.pdbx_strand_id
1 'polypeptide(L)'
;MVTAFLDERGLALNQDKTRMVHRTEGFDFLGFHVQMRGPKLLITPQQQKVQELLQEARSWLKTHQTVAAEVVIRHLNPLIRGWAIYYRHVVSKHTFQKVDYHLWRALWRWAKRRHPRKPMRWIYRQYFEVGKYGATFYAESRDRRGKKIRLRLERMPAIPIVRHVKVKGSASPDDPTLK
;
A
#
# COMPACT_ATOMS: atom_id res chain seq x y z
N MET A 1 5.15 34.45 16.45
CA MET A 1 5.59 33.05 16.36
C MET A 1 4.39 32.12 16.47
N VAL A 2 4.40 30.94 15.83
CA VAL A 2 3.27 29.98 15.88
C VAL A 2 2.88 29.62 17.32
N THR A 3 3.85 29.55 18.23
CA THR A 3 3.61 29.31 19.66
C THR A 3 2.72 30.36 20.31
N ALA A 4 3.01 31.65 20.14
CA ALA A 4 2.18 32.74 20.68
C ALA A 4 0.75 32.71 20.11
N PHE A 5 0.60 32.41 18.81
CA PHE A 5 -0.73 32.28 18.19
C PHE A 5 -1.57 31.14 18.79
N LEU A 6 -0.93 30.01 19.13
CA LEU A 6 -1.60 28.87 19.76
C LEU A 6 -1.93 29.13 21.24
N ASP A 7 -1.03 29.84 21.95
CA ASP A 7 -1.15 30.12 23.38
C ASP A 7 -2.39 30.97 23.71
N GLU A 8 -2.67 31.99 22.90
CA GLU A 8 -3.92 32.77 22.98
C GLU A 8 -5.20 31.92 22.91
N ARG A 9 -5.11 30.71 22.36
CA ARG A 9 -6.22 29.76 22.16
C ARG A 9 -6.16 28.58 23.13
N GLY A 10 -5.25 28.62 24.12
CA GLY A 10 -5.06 27.55 25.09
C GLY A 10 -4.45 26.27 24.52
N LEU A 11 -3.70 26.37 23.41
CA LEU A 11 -3.02 25.26 22.77
C LEU A 11 -1.50 25.38 22.88
N ALA A 12 -0.82 24.25 23.07
CA ALA A 12 0.64 24.18 23.11
C ALA A 12 1.17 23.11 22.14
N LEU A 13 2.38 23.34 21.62
CA LEU A 13 3.09 22.34 20.82
C LEU A 13 3.59 21.20 21.72
N ASN A 14 3.39 19.97 21.27
CA ASN A 14 3.99 18.80 21.92
C ASN A 14 5.48 18.72 21.54
N GLN A 15 6.37 18.92 22.51
CA GLN A 15 7.82 18.99 22.27
C GLN A 15 8.40 17.65 21.77
N ASP A 16 7.86 16.51 22.22
CA ASP A 16 8.31 15.18 21.77
C ASP A 16 8.01 14.93 20.29
N LYS A 17 6.97 15.57 19.75
CA LYS A 17 6.54 15.45 18.35
C LYS A 17 7.07 16.58 17.46
N THR A 18 7.61 17.64 18.06
CA THR A 18 8.05 18.84 17.34
C THR A 18 9.56 18.81 17.16
N ARG A 19 10.01 18.74 15.90
CA ARG A 19 11.44 18.78 15.59
C ARG A 19 11.72 19.53 14.30
N MET A 20 12.84 20.24 14.28
CA MET A 20 13.41 20.78 13.05
C MET A 20 14.34 19.73 12.47
N VAL A 21 14.14 19.40 11.19
CA VAL A 21 14.95 18.41 10.46
C VAL A 21 15.55 19.06 9.23
N HIS A 22 16.74 18.62 8.85
CA HIS A 22 17.34 19.08 7.61
C HIS A 22 16.58 18.50 6.42
N ARG A 23 16.46 19.27 5.32
CA ARG A 23 15.68 18.86 4.14
C ARG A 23 16.11 17.51 3.54
N THR A 24 17.37 17.11 3.72
CA THR A 24 17.90 15.83 3.22
C THR A 24 17.59 14.65 4.12
N GLU A 25 17.38 14.88 5.41
CA GLU A 25 16.89 13.86 6.35
C GLU A 25 15.40 13.60 6.10
N GLY A 26 14.65 14.68 5.87
CA GLY A 26 13.22 14.62 5.58
C GLY A 26 12.36 14.39 6.82
N PHE A 27 11.05 14.29 6.61
CA PHE A 27 10.08 14.08 7.68
C PHE A 27 8.85 13.30 7.19
N ASP A 28 8.10 12.76 8.14
CA ASP A 28 6.87 12.05 7.87
C ASP A 28 5.65 12.97 8.08
N PHE A 29 4.71 12.93 7.14
CA PHE A 29 3.48 13.70 7.17
C PHE A 29 2.35 12.94 6.47
N LEU A 30 1.22 12.72 7.15
CA LEU A 30 0.04 12.01 6.61
C LEU A 30 0.34 10.64 5.96
N GLY A 31 1.32 9.91 6.49
CA GLY A 31 1.73 8.60 5.95
C GLY A 31 2.70 8.69 4.76
N PHE A 32 3.18 9.88 4.43
CA PHE A 32 4.21 10.11 3.42
C PHE A 32 5.52 10.50 4.09
N HIS A 33 6.63 10.02 3.53
CA HIS A 33 7.97 10.48 3.87
C HIS A 33 8.45 11.47 2.79
N VAL A 34 8.79 12.68 3.21
CA VAL A 34 9.16 13.81 2.36
C VAL A 34 10.62 14.13 2.57
N GLN A 35 11.45 14.00 1.53
CA GLN A 35 12.89 14.29 1.60
C GLN A 35 13.42 14.92 0.30
N MET A 36 14.45 15.75 0.42
CA MET A 36 15.22 16.27 -0.71
C MET A 36 16.47 15.41 -0.95
N ARG A 37 16.62 14.87 -2.16
CA ARG A 37 17.85 14.21 -2.62
C ARG A 37 18.51 15.04 -3.70
N GLY A 38 19.57 15.75 -3.32
CA GLY A 38 20.17 16.78 -4.18
C GLY A 38 19.12 17.84 -4.54
N PRO A 39 18.88 18.13 -5.83
CA PRO A 39 17.86 19.08 -6.25
C PRO A 39 16.43 18.48 -6.32
N LYS A 40 16.27 17.17 -6.09
CA LYS A 40 14.99 16.47 -6.32
C LYS A 40 14.20 16.27 -5.03
N LEU A 41 12.93 16.64 -5.04
CA LEU A 41 11.97 16.28 -4.00
C LEU A 41 11.47 14.84 -4.23
N LEU A 42 11.64 13.99 -3.23
CA LEU A 42 11.10 12.64 -3.21
C LEU A 42 10.07 12.52 -2.10
N ILE A 43 8.83 12.26 -2.52
CA ILE A 43 7.74 11.88 -1.63
C ILE A 43 7.48 10.40 -1.84
N THR A 44 7.58 9.61 -0.79
CA THR A 44 7.40 8.14 -0.81
C THR A 44 6.42 7.73 0.28
N PRO A 45 5.73 6.58 0.15
CA PRO A 45 4.97 6.04 1.28
C PRO A 45 5.89 5.85 2.50
N GLN A 46 5.41 6.25 3.68
CA GLN A 46 6.14 6.09 4.94
C GLN A 46 6.38 4.61 5.23
N GLN A 47 7.60 4.27 5.63
CA GLN A 47 8.00 2.88 5.87
C GLN A 47 7.12 2.20 6.93
N GLN A 48 6.72 2.93 7.97
CA GLN A 48 5.80 2.42 9.00
C GLN A 48 4.46 1.99 8.41
N LYS A 49 3.86 2.79 7.52
CA LYS A 49 2.58 2.46 6.85
C LYS A 49 2.68 1.24 5.93
N VAL A 50 3.85 1.00 5.36
CA VAL A 50 4.13 -0.25 4.63
C VAL A 50 4.15 -1.46 5.56
N GLN A 51 4.79 -1.33 6.73
CA GLN A 51 4.83 -2.42 7.71
C GLN A 51 3.45 -2.72 8.29
N GLU A 52 2.66 -1.69 8.63
CA GLU A 52 1.29 -1.83 9.12
C GLU A 52 0.42 -2.64 8.15
N LEU A 53 0.40 -2.28 6.86
CA LEU A 53 -0.33 -3.03 5.82
C LEU A 53 0.11 -4.50 5.74
N LEU A 54 1.42 -4.74 5.71
CA LEU A 54 1.96 -6.09 5.61
C LEU A 54 1.66 -6.92 6.88
N GLN A 55 1.66 -6.28 8.04
CA GLN A 55 1.33 -6.91 9.31
C GLN A 55 -0.15 -7.27 9.37
N GLU A 56 -1.03 -6.38 8.93
CA GLU A 56 -2.47 -6.63 8.83
C GLU A 56 -2.75 -7.85 7.95
N ALA A 57 -2.23 -7.85 6.72
CA ALA A 57 -2.40 -8.97 5.79
C ALA A 57 -1.85 -10.30 6.35
N ARG A 58 -0.66 -10.28 6.97
CA ARG A 58 -0.05 -11.48 7.57
C ARG A 58 -0.83 -11.98 8.78
N SER A 59 -1.31 -11.08 9.62
CA SER A 59 -2.07 -11.44 10.83
C SER A 59 -3.40 -12.06 10.43
N TRP A 60 -4.09 -11.48 9.45
CA TRP A 60 -5.32 -12.05 8.92
C TRP A 60 -5.11 -13.44 8.30
N LEU A 61 -4.04 -13.63 7.51
CA LEU A 61 -3.69 -14.95 6.96
C LEU A 61 -3.35 -15.98 8.05
N LYS A 62 -2.76 -15.54 9.17
CA LYS A 62 -2.40 -16.39 10.32
C LYS A 62 -3.63 -16.85 11.10
N THR A 63 -4.67 -16.03 11.18
CA THR A 63 -5.94 -16.42 11.82
C THR A 63 -6.83 -17.22 10.87
N HIS A 64 -6.82 -16.93 9.57
CA HIS A 64 -7.64 -17.59 8.56
C HIS A 64 -6.87 -18.69 7.82
N GLN A 65 -6.49 -19.71 8.57
CA GLN A 65 -5.58 -20.74 8.08
C GLN A 65 -6.21 -21.72 7.08
N THR A 66 -7.49 -22.02 7.24
CA THR A 66 -8.20 -23.09 6.54
C THR A 66 -9.23 -22.58 5.54
N VAL A 67 -9.47 -21.27 5.48
CA VAL A 67 -10.42 -20.64 4.55
C VAL A 67 -10.12 -20.93 3.08
N ALA A 68 -11.13 -20.89 2.22
CA ALA A 68 -10.93 -21.05 0.78
C ALA A 68 -10.06 -19.92 0.19
N ALA A 69 -9.31 -20.22 -0.87
CA ALA A 69 -8.45 -19.24 -1.54
C ALA A 69 -9.22 -18.02 -2.06
N GLU A 70 -10.47 -18.20 -2.47
CA GLU A 70 -11.33 -17.09 -2.88
C GLU A 70 -11.60 -16.09 -1.74
N VAL A 71 -11.73 -16.57 -0.50
CA VAL A 71 -11.97 -15.73 0.69
C VAL A 71 -10.74 -14.88 0.96
N VAL A 72 -9.55 -15.47 0.80
CA VAL A 72 -8.27 -14.75 0.91
C VAL A 72 -8.20 -13.60 -0.11
N ILE A 73 -8.55 -13.87 -1.37
CA ILE A 73 -8.52 -12.85 -2.43
C ILE A 73 -9.55 -11.76 -2.16
N ARG A 74 -10.77 -12.12 -1.75
CA ARG A 74 -11.84 -11.17 -1.44
C ARG A 74 -11.49 -10.27 -0.26
N HIS A 75 -10.73 -10.76 0.72
CA HIS A 75 -10.26 -9.96 1.84
C HIS A 75 -9.07 -9.06 1.47
N LEU A 76 -8.05 -9.59 0.79
CA LEU A 76 -6.83 -8.83 0.50
C LEU A 76 -7.02 -7.79 -0.61
N ASN A 77 -7.86 -8.04 -1.62
CA ASN A 77 -8.00 -7.12 -2.76
C ASN A 77 -8.46 -5.71 -2.36
N PRO A 78 -9.49 -5.51 -1.52
CA PRO A 78 -9.87 -4.18 -1.05
C PRO A 78 -8.73 -3.44 -0.32
N LEU A 79 -7.99 -4.13 0.55
CA LEU A 79 -6.85 -3.56 1.26
C LEU A 79 -5.75 -3.11 0.30
N ILE A 80 -5.37 -4.00 -0.62
CA ILE A 80 -4.35 -3.73 -1.65
C ILE A 80 -4.77 -2.55 -2.52
N ARG A 81 -6.02 -2.56 -3.00
CA ARG A 81 -6.55 -1.53 -3.90
C ARG A 81 -6.61 -0.17 -3.21
N GLY A 82 -7.18 -0.11 -2.00
CA GLY A 82 -7.31 1.12 -1.24
C GLY A 82 -5.96 1.76 -0.95
N TRP A 83 -5.00 0.95 -0.47
CA TRP A 83 -3.66 1.42 -0.15
C TRP A 83 -2.93 1.93 -1.40
N ALA A 84 -3.01 1.18 -2.51
CA ALA A 84 -2.36 1.58 -3.75
C ALA A 84 -3.02 2.80 -4.39
N ILE A 85 -4.34 2.98 -4.27
CA ILE A 85 -5.03 4.21 -4.72
C ILE A 85 -4.55 5.42 -3.91
N TYR A 86 -4.51 5.32 -2.58
CA TYR A 86 -4.06 6.43 -1.72
C TYR A 86 -2.64 6.89 -2.06
N TYR A 87 -1.71 5.94 -2.24
CA TYR A 87 -0.31 6.24 -2.53
C TYR A 87 0.01 6.41 -4.02
N ARG A 88 -0.96 6.33 -4.95
CA ARG A 88 -0.66 6.39 -6.39
C ARG A 88 -0.11 7.74 -6.85
N HIS A 89 -0.20 8.76 -6.02
CA HIS A 89 0.13 10.14 -6.38
C HIS A 89 1.61 10.50 -6.18
N VAL A 90 2.37 9.63 -5.50
CA VAL A 90 3.77 9.89 -5.13
C VAL A 90 4.72 8.84 -5.74
N VAL A 91 6.00 8.85 -5.35
CA VAL A 91 7.02 7.92 -5.88
C VAL A 91 6.85 6.53 -5.25
N SER A 92 5.79 5.81 -5.66
CA SER A 92 5.34 4.59 -4.97
C SER A 92 5.65 3.28 -5.69
N LYS A 93 6.08 3.29 -6.95
CA LYS A 93 6.27 2.04 -7.74
C LYS A 93 7.21 1.03 -7.08
N HIS A 94 8.35 1.49 -6.56
CA HIS A 94 9.30 0.59 -5.89
C HIS A 94 8.70 0.03 -4.59
N THR A 95 8.00 0.85 -3.82
CA THR A 95 7.29 0.40 -2.62
C THR A 95 6.19 -0.61 -2.94
N PHE A 96 5.41 -0.38 -4.00
CA PHE A 96 4.39 -1.31 -4.48
C PHE A 96 4.98 -2.67 -4.85
N GLN A 97 6.14 -2.70 -5.52
CA GLN A 97 6.84 -3.95 -5.84
C GLN A 97 7.30 -4.69 -4.57
N LYS A 98 7.83 -3.96 -3.59
CA LYS A 98 8.20 -4.53 -2.28
C LYS A 98 6.99 -5.14 -1.56
N VAL A 99 5.87 -4.43 -1.51
CA VAL A 99 4.64 -4.92 -0.89
C VAL A 99 4.15 -6.19 -1.58
N ASP A 100 4.02 -6.17 -2.92
CA ASP A 100 3.63 -7.35 -3.71
C ASP A 100 4.53 -8.56 -3.42
N TYR A 101 5.85 -8.36 -3.37
CA TYR A 101 6.81 -9.42 -3.05
C TYR A 101 6.58 -10.01 -1.65
N HIS A 102 6.38 -9.17 -0.64
CA HIS A 102 6.13 -9.62 0.71
C HIS A 102 4.77 -10.30 0.88
N LEU A 103 3.74 -9.84 0.17
CA LEU A 103 2.43 -10.49 0.11
C LEU A 103 2.53 -11.86 -0.56
N TRP A 104 3.24 -11.96 -1.68
CA TRP A 104 3.49 -13.23 -2.36
C TRP A 104 4.17 -14.24 -1.43
N ARG A 105 5.20 -13.83 -0.67
CA ARG A 105 5.86 -14.69 0.33
C ARG A 105 4.91 -15.13 1.45
N ALA A 106 4.02 -14.25 1.91
CA ALA A 106 3.03 -14.58 2.93
C ALA A 106 2.01 -15.60 2.41
N LEU A 107 1.51 -15.41 1.19
CA LEU A 107 0.58 -16.32 0.52
C LEU A 107 1.23 -17.67 0.20
N TRP A 108 2.50 -17.68 -0.22
CA TRP A 108 3.25 -18.92 -0.42
C TRP A 108 3.38 -19.73 0.88
N ARG A 109 3.72 -19.08 1.99
CA ARG A 109 3.75 -19.73 3.32
C ARG A 109 2.38 -20.25 3.72
N TRP A 110 1.33 -19.47 3.51
CA TRP A 110 -0.05 -19.88 3.78
C TRP A 110 -0.45 -21.12 2.96
N ALA A 111 -0.16 -21.13 1.66
CA ALA A 111 -0.48 -22.23 0.76
C ALA A 111 0.32 -23.51 1.10
N LYS A 112 1.61 -23.38 1.39
CA LYS A 112 2.46 -24.50 1.82
C LYS A 112 1.94 -25.18 3.08
N ARG A 113 1.56 -24.38 4.09
CA ARG A 113 1.08 -24.89 5.37
C ARG A 113 -0.19 -25.75 5.23
N ARG A 114 -1.05 -25.44 4.27
CA ARG A 114 -2.28 -26.21 4.01
C ARG A 114 -2.05 -27.59 3.43
N HIS A 115 -0.88 -27.81 2.81
CA HIS A 115 -0.60 -29.01 2.03
C HIS A 115 0.76 -29.60 2.37
N PRO A 116 1.00 -30.02 3.63
CA PRO A 116 2.31 -30.49 4.09
C PRO A 116 2.80 -31.73 3.34
N ARG A 117 1.88 -32.56 2.81
CA ARG A 117 2.19 -33.81 2.10
C ARG A 117 2.25 -33.65 0.56
N LYS A 118 1.99 -32.46 0.02
CA LYS A 118 1.97 -32.25 -1.44
C LYS A 118 3.28 -31.63 -1.92
N PRO A 119 3.77 -31.99 -3.12
CA PRO A 119 4.99 -31.42 -3.66
C PRO A 119 4.81 -29.93 -3.97
N MET A 120 5.89 -29.15 -3.81
CA MET A 120 5.86 -27.69 -4.01
C MET A 120 5.33 -27.28 -5.40
N ARG A 121 5.68 -28.05 -6.44
CA ARG A 121 5.19 -27.81 -7.81
C ARG A 121 3.66 -27.93 -7.91
N TRP A 122 3.06 -28.88 -7.19
CA TRP A 122 1.61 -29.03 -7.15
C TRP A 122 0.98 -27.83 -6.44
N ILE A 123 1.49 -27.45 -5.27
CA ILE A 123 1.00 -26.29 -4.51
C ILE A 123 1.07 -25.02 -5.36
N TYR A 124 2.18 -24.81 -6.07
CA TYR A 124 2.33 -23.68 -6.96
C TYR A 124 1.24 -23.65 -8.05
N ARG A 125 1.00 -24.75 -8.76
CA ARG A 125 -0.05 -24.84 -9.80
C ARG A 125 -1.46 -24.66 -9.25
N GLN A 126 -1.71 -25.09 -8.01
CA GLN A 126 -3.03 -24.99 -7.37
C GLN A 126 -3.40 -23.56 -6.98
N TYR A 127 -2.43 -22.73 -6.59
CA TYR A 127 -2.70 -21.40 -6.05
C TYR A 127 -2.16 -20.25 -6.89
N PHE A 128 -1.22 -20.51 -7.80
CA PHE A 128 -0.56 -19.48 -8.60
C PHE A 128 -0.69 -19.77 -10.09
N GLU A 129 -1.13 -18.75 -10.82
CA GLU A 129 -1.23 -18.76 -12.28
C GLU A 129 -0.09 -17.91 -12.85
N VAL A 130 0.60 -18.43 -13.86
CA VAL A 130 1.65 -17.68 -14.55
C VAL A 130 0.97 -16.73 -15.54
N GLY A 131 1.10 -15.43 -15.29
CA GLY A 131 0.66 -14.39 -16.20
C GLY A 131 1.83 -13.65 -16.85
N LYS A 132 1.51 -12.66 -17.69
CA LYS A 132 2.48 -11.79 -18.39
C LYS A 132 3.55 -11.19 -17.48
N TYR A 133 3.20 -10.91 -16.24
CA TYR A 133 4.05 -10.22 -15.28
C TYR A 133 4.53 -11.14 -14.13
N GLY A 134 4.41 -12.45 -14.30
CA GLY A 134 4.78 -13.46 -13.31
C GLY A 134 3.59 -14.13 -12.61
N ALA A 135 3.91 -14.86 -11.54
CA ALA A 135 2.97 -15.69 -10.79
C ALA A 135 1.97 -14.83 -9.98
N THR A 136 0.67 -15.05 -10.19
CA THR A 136 -0.40 -14.34 -9.48
C THR A 136 -1.22 -15.34 -8.68
N PHE A 137 -1.49 -15.03 -7.41
CA PHE A 137 -2.36 -15.85 -6.57
C PHE A 137 -3.79 -15.80 -7.11
N TYR A 138 -4.40 -16.96 -7.32
CA TYR A 138 -5.73 -17.06 -7.93
C TYR A 138 -6.59 -18.10 -7.22
N ALA A 139 -7.90 -18.00 -7.45
CA ALA A 139 -8.87 -19.00 -7.03
C ALA A 139 -10.03 -19.06 -8.03
N GLU A 140 -10.56 -20.26 -8.24
CA GLU A 140 -11.86 -20.41 -8.90
C GLU A 140 -12.98 -20.11 -7.89
N SER A 141 -13.99 -19.40 -8.35
CA SER A 141 -15.13 -18.94 -7.56
C SER A 141 -16.39 -18.98 -8.43
N ARG A 142 -17.57 -18.75 -7.85
CA ARG A 142 -18.81 -18.55 -8.60
C ARG A 142 -19.31 -17.13 -8.35
N ASP A 143 -19.85 -16.50 -9.39
CA ASP A 143 -20.54 -15.22 -9.23
C ASP A 143 -21.93 -15.40 -8.59
N ARG A 144 -22.64 -14.29 -8.36
CA ARG A 144 -24.00 -14.32 -7.80
C ARG A 144 -25.01 -15.08 -8.66
N ARG A 145 -24.70 -15.32 -9.94
CA ARG A 145 -25.54 -16.04 -10.91
C ARG A 145 -25.07 -17.49 -11.10
N GLY A 146 -24.12 -17.97 -10.29
CA GLY A 146 -23.58 -19.32 -10.35
C GLY A 146 -22.56 -19.57 -11.46
N LYS A 147 -22.21 -18.55 -12.26
CA LYS A 147 -21.21 -18.67 -13.33
C LYS A 147 -19.83 -18.80 -12.71
N LYS A 148 -19.03 -19.76 -13.20
CA LYS A 148 -17.63 -19.92 -12.80
C LYS A 148 -16.84 -18.67 -13.19
N ILE A 149 -16.14 -18.10 -12.22
CA ILE A 149 -15.24 -16.96 -12.38
C ILE A 149 -13.87 -17.30 -11.80
N ARG A 150 -12.84 -16.61 -12.29
CA ARG A 150 -11.48 -16.71 -11.75
C ARG A 150 -11.13 -15.42 -11.04
N LEU A 151 -10.97 -15.50 -9.72
CA LEU A 151 -10.49 -14.39 -8.91
C LEU A 151 -8.97 -14.38 -8.90
N ARG A 152 -8.39 -13.19 -8.93
CA ARG A 152 -6.95 -12.97 -8.84
C ARG A 152 -6.65 -11.94 -7.78
N LEU A 153 -5.54 -12.13 -7.09
CA LEU A 153 -5.00 -11.09 -6.21
C LEU A 153 -4.58 -9.89 -7.07
N GLU A 154 -5.00 -8.70 -6.67
CA GLU A 154 -4.57 -7.48 -7.33
C GLU A 154 -3.08 -7.23 -7.11
N ARG A 155 -2.48 -6.57 -8.10
CA ARG A 155 -1.06 -6.22 -8.08
C ARG A 155 -0.91 -4.72 -7.94
N MET A 156 -0.29 -4.28 -6.86
CA MET A 156 -0.07 -2.84 -6.64
C MET A 156 0.73 -2.18 -7.78
N PRO A 157 1.79 -2.81 -8.33
CA PRO A 157 2.54 -2.24 -9.44
C PRO A 157 1.73 -2.11 -10.74
N ALA A 158 0.56 -2.76 -10.88
CA ALA A 158 -0.30 -2.56 -12.04
C ALA A 158 -1.06 -1.24 -11.97
N ILE A 159 -1.26 -0.67 -10.78
CA ILE A 159 -1.99 0.60 -10.61
C ILE A 159 -1.12 1.76 -11.13
N PRO A 160 -1.62 2.57 -12.08
CA PRO A 160 -0.83 3.65 -12.66
C PRO A 160 -0.63 4.78 -11.66
N ILE A 161 0.60 5.30 -11.63
CA ILE A 161 0.96 6.48 -10.84
C ILE A 161 0.36 7.70 -11.53
N VAL A 162 -0.31 8.56 -10.77
CA VAL A 162 -0.96 9.78 -11.29
C VAL A 162 -0.38 10.97 -10.56
N ARG A 163 0.48 11.73 -11.24
CA ARG A 163 1.12 12.91 -10.64
C ARG A 163 0.18 14.11 -10.70
N HIS A 164 0.10 14.85 -9.60
CA HIS A 164 -0.55 16.15 -9.60
C HIS A 164 0.35 17.19 -10.27
N VAL A 165 -0.27 18.14 -10.98
CA VAL A 165 0.41 19.29 -11.55
C VAL A 165 0.54 20.35 -10.45
N LYS A 166 1.73 20.94 -10.31
CA LYS A 166 1.95 22.03 -9.35
C LYS A 166 1.09 23.23 -9.74
N VAL A 167 0.45 23.85 -8.75
CA VAL A 167 -0.28 25.10 -8.95
C VAL A 167 0.70 26.20 -9.37
N LYS A 168 0.34 26.97 -10.40
CA LYS A 168 1.21 28.03 -10.96
C LYS A 168 1.10 29.29 -10.11
N GLY A 169 2.23 29.96 -9.89
CA GLY A 169 2.24 31.28 -9.25
C GLY A 169 1.57 31.30 -7.89
N SER A 170 0.67 32.27 -7.71
CA SER A 170 -0.15 32.46 -6.52
C SER A 170 -1.53 31.82 -6.64
N ALA A 171 -1.85 31.18 -7.77
CA ALA A 171 -3.18 30.66 -8.01
C ALA A 171 -3.67 29.79 -6.85
N SER A 172 -4.91 30.03 -6.43
CA SER A 172 -5.58 29.26 -5.41
C SER A 172 -6.92 28.76 -5.95
N PRO A 173 -7.24 27.46 -5.81
CA PRO A 173 -8.59 26.97 -6.10
C PRO A 173 -9.66 27.66 -5.25
N ASP A 174 -9.28 28.15 -4.06
CA ASP A 174 -10.18 28.73 -3.06
C ASP A 174 -10.25 30.27 -3.16
N ASP A 175 -9.38 30.90 -3.96
CA ASP A 175 -9.39 32.34 -4.21
C ASP A 175 -9.13 32.64 -5.69
N PRO A 176 -10.19 32.95 -6.47
CA PRO A 176 -10.07 33.20 -7.90
C PRO A 176 -9.35 34.51 -8.25
N THR A 177 -9.08 35.39 -7.27
CA THR A 177 -8.33 36.64 -7.50
C THR A 177 -6.82 36.41 -7.59
N LEU A 178 -6.34 35.32 -6.99
CA LEU A 178 -4.95 34.91 -7.08
C LEU A 178 -4.73 34.10 -8.38
N LYS A 179 -3.77 34.52 -9.20
CA LYS A 179 -3.39 33.88 -10.47
C LYS A 179 -2.00 33.25 -10.43
#